data_AF-A0A947K3A7-F1
#
_entry.id   AF-A0A947K3A7-F1
#
_cell.length_a   1.000
_cell.length_b   1.000
_cell.length_c   1.000
_cell.angle_alpha   90.00
_cell.angle_beta   90.00
_cell.angle_gamma   90.00
#
_symmetry.space_group_name_H-M   'P 1'
#
loop_
_entity.id
_entity.type
_entity.pdbx_description
1 polymer ?
#
loop_
_entity_poly.entity_id
_entity_poly.type
_entity_poly.pdbx_seq_one_letter_code
_entity_poly.pdbx_strand_id
1 'polypeptide(L)'
;MKNRKTNILLITLCLLTLVAIGRDKGFSPGILFAAFLPDTAIRESLPPLAREITRLVGKYSLKDFTLSPGFTNDPVVLQRTVEFVYPVRVRSGAEFVVAKPGEAGYLACDMVEEGAGVVLYTCKGQGSS
;
A
#
# COMPACT_ATOMS: atom_id res chain seq x y z
N MET A 1 19.02 19.47 -46.27
CA MET A 1 20.00 19.44 -45.15
C MET A 1 19.66 20.36 -43.96
N LYS A 2 18.83 21.41 -44.10
CA LYS A 2 18.49 22.37 -43.04
C LYS A 2 17.70 21.76 -41.85
N ASN A 3 16.75 20.86 -42.12
CA ASN A 3 15.95 20.18 -41.07
C ASN A 3 16.71 19.15 -40.23
N ARG A 4 17.79 18.55 -40.77
CA ARG A 4 18.52 17.48 -40.07
C ARG A 4 19.26 18.02 -38.85
N LYS A 5 19.85 19.22 -38.96
CA LYS A 5 20.55 19.90 -37.85
C LYS A 5 19.58 20.34 -36.75
N THR A 6 18.41 20.87 -37.13
CA THR A 6 17.37 21.28 -36.17
C THR A 6 16.80 20.08 -35.42
N ASN A 7 16.54 18.96 -36.11
CA ASN A 7 16.06 17.74 -35.45
C ASN A 7 17.10 17.16 -34.48
N ILE A 8 18.38 17.17 -34.85
CA ILE A 8 19.46 16.74 -33.95
C ILE A 8 19.50 17.64 -32.72
N LEU A 9 19.44 18.97 -32.88
CA LEU A 9 19.41 19.91 -31.77
C LEU A 9 18.24 19.65 -30.81
N LEU A 10 17.04 19.42 -31.34
CA LEU A 10 15.84 19.11 -30.55
C LEU A 10 15.98 17.79 -29.77
N ILE A 11 16.49 16.75 -30.42
CA ILE A 11 16.73 15.44 -29.76
C ILE A 11 17.75 15.60 -28.63
N THR A 12 18.85 16.32 -28.87
CA THR A 12 19.87 16.57 -27.84
C THR A 12 19.29 17.37 -26.66
N LEU A 13 18.48 18.39 -26.95
CA LEU A 13 17.81 19.18 -25.92
C LEU A 13 16.86 18.31 -25.07
N CYS A 14 16.08 17.44 -25.71
CA CYS A 14 15.20 16.47 -25.04
C CYS A 14 15.96 15.47 -24.16
N LEU A 15 17.09 14.94 -24.65
CA LEU A 15 17.90 14.00 -23.88
C LEU A 15 18.50 14.69 -22.64
N LEU A 16 18.98 15.92 -22.79
CA LEU A 16 19.52 16.70 -21.68
C LEU A 16 18.45 17.02 -20.63
N THR A 17 17.24 17.40 -21.04
CA THR A 17 16.13 17.63 -20.10
C THR A 17 15.70 16.36 -19.39
N LEU A 18 15.62 15.22 -20.09
CA LEU A 18 15.32 13.92 -19.46
C LEU A 18 16.37 13.54 -18.40
N VAL A 19 17.66 13.74 -18.68
CA VAL A 19 18.74 13.48 -17.72
C VAL A 19 18.68 14.43 -16.53
N ALA A 20 18.39 15.71 -16.75
CA ALA A 20 18.27 16.71 -15.69
C ALA A 20 17.09 16.40 -14.74
N ILE A 21 15.90 16.14 -15.31
CA ILE A 21 14.72 15.72 -14.53
C ILE A 21 15.02 14.44 -13.76
N GLY A 22 15.71 13.49 -14.41
CA GLY A 22 16.03 12.22 -13.80
C GLY A 22 16.94 12.36 -12.57
N ARG A 23 17.91 13.29 -12.62
CA ARG A 23 18.80 13.60 -11.49
C ARG A 23 18.07 14.24 -10.31
N ASP A 24 17.22 15.24 -10.55
CA ASP A 24 16.57 16.00 -9.48
C ASP A 24 15.41 15.24 -8.81
N LYS A 25 14.75 14.34 -9.56
CA LYS A 25 13.56 13.59 -9.07
C LYS A 25 13.89 12.20 -8.53
N GLY A 26 15.17 11.83 -8.46
CA GLY A 26 15.58 10.48 -8.03
C GLY A 26 15.12 9.38 -9.00
N PHE A 27 15.00 9.70 -10.29
CA PHE A 27 14.59 8.73 -11.30
C PHE A 27 15.67 7.66 -11.47
N SER A 28 15.35 6.43 -11.08
CA SER A 28 16.19 5.27 -11.36
C SER A 28 15.73 4.62 -12.66
N PRO A 29 16.62 4.32 -13.62
CA PRO A 29 16.28 3.49 -14.79
C PRO A 29 15.66 2.14 -14.39
N GLY A 30 15.97 1.65 -13.19
CA GLY A 30 15.36 0.45 -12.62
C GLY A 30 13.85 0.56 -12.42
N ILE A 31 13.28 1.76 -12.23
CA ILE A 31 11.83 1.98 -12.12
C ILE A 31 11.12 1.62 -13.43
N LEU A 32 11.73 1.88 -14.59
CA LEU A 32 11.13 1.53 -15.87
C LEU A 32 10.94 0.02 -16.03
N PHE A 33 11.92 -0.76 -15.57
CA PHE A 33 11.81 -2.23 -15.59
C PHE A 33 10.92 -2.74 -14.46
N ALA A 34 10.99 -2.12 -13.28
CA ALA A 34 10.17 -2.48 -12.15
C ALA A 34 8.68 -2.22 -12.42
N ALA A 35 8.31 -1.16 -13.16
CA ALA A 35 6.92 -0.82 -13.45
C ALA A 35 6.12 -1.97 -14.11
N PHE A 36 6.81 -2.90 -14.78
CA PHE A 36 6.21 -4.09 -15.41
C PHE A 36 6.28 -5.35 -14.55
N LEU A 37 6.93 -5.31 -13.39
CA LEU A 37 6.91 -6.43 -12.44
C LEU A 37 5.55 -6.46 -11.72
N PRO A 38 5.01 -7.66 -11.44
CA PRO A 38 3.79 -7.83 -10.66
C PRO A 38 3.86 -7.05 -9.35
N ASP A 39 2.73 -6.46 -8.97
CA ASP A 39 2.55 -5.76 -7.69
C ASP A 39 3.51 -4.60 -7.43
N THR A 40 4.22 -4.09 -8.45
CA THR A 40 5.14 -2.96 -8.25
C THR A 40 4.41 -1.70 -7.83
N ALA A 41 3.21 -1.46 -8.37
CA ALA A 41 2.36 -0.38 -7.88
C ALA A 41 2.13 -0.52 -6.36
N ILE A 42 1.72 -1.70 -5.90
CA ILE A 42 1.50 -2.01 -4.48
C ILE A 42 2.79 -1.82 -3.67
N ARG A 43 3.94 -2.29 -4.18
CA ARG A 43 5.21 -2.23 -3.45
C ARG A 43 5.73 -0.79 -3.28
N GLU A 44 5.61 0.03 -4.32
CA GLU A 44 6.22 1.37 -4.38
C GLU A 44 5.26 2.49 -3.97
N SER A 45 3.94 2.32 -4.13
CA SER A 45 2.95 3.39 -3.86
C SER A 45 2.26 3.30 -2.50
N LEU A 46 2.29 2.14 -1.83
CA LEU A 46 1.61 1.97 -0.55
C LEU A 46 2.49 2.35 0.63
N PRO A 47 1.94 3.06 1.63
CA PRO A 47 2.54 3.15 2.95
C PRO A 47 2.83 1.74 3.51
N PRO A 48 3.92 1.54 4.27
CA PRO A 48 4.31 0.23 4.78
C PRO A 48 3.19 -0.50 5.53
N LEU A 49 2.41 0.23 6.34
CA LEU A 49 1.26 -0.32 7.07
C LEU A 49 0.15 -0.79 6.13
N ALA A 50 -0.29 0.04 5.19
CA ALA A 50 -1.34 -0.33 4.23
C ALA A 50 -0.93 -1.54 3.36
N ARG A 51 0.35 -1.63 2.99
CA ARG A 51 0.92 -2.78 2.27
C ARG A 51 0.85 -4.06 3.11
N GLU A 52 1.21 -3.98 4.39
CA GLU A 52 1.16 -5.13 5.30
C GLU A 52 -0.28 -5.59 5.56
N ILE A 53 -1.21 -4.66 5.74
CA ILE A 53 -2.64 -4.95 5.87
C ILE A 53 -3.16 -5.66 4.61
N THR A 54 -2.86 -5.10 3.43
CA THR A 54 -3.28 -5.69 2.14
C THR A 54 -2.75 -7.12 1.97
N ARG A 55 -1.48 -7.34 2.35
CA ARG A 55 -0.86 -8.67 2.36
C ARG A 55 -1.62 -9.64 3.27
N LEU A 56 -1.95 -9.25 4.50
CA LEU A 56 -2.67 -10.10 5.45
C LEU A 56 -4.08 -10.43 4.95
N VAL A 57 -4.82 -9.44 4.46
CA VAL A 57 -6.16 -9.61 3.89
C VAL A 57 -6.16 -10.61 2.75
N GLY A 58 -5.21 -10.47 1.81
CA GLY A 58 -5.05 -11.39 0.69
C GLY A 58 -4.60 -12.80 1.13
N LYS A 59 -3.61 -12.90 2.01
CA LYS A 59 -3.06 -14.17 2.51
C LYS A 59 -4.13 -15.05 3.15
N TYR A 60 -5.02 -14.45 3.94
CA TYR A 60 -6.10 -15.16 4.64
C TYR A 60 -7.42 -15.17 3.87
N SER A 61 -7.46 -14.62 2.65
CA SER A 61 -8.67 -14.56 1.80
C SER A 61 -9.89 -14.02 2.55
N LEU A 62 -9.68 -12.95 3.34
CA LEU A 62 -10.73 -12.38 4.17
C LEU A 62 -11.87 -11.82 3.31
N LYS A 63 -13.12 -12.02 3.73
CA LYS A 63 -14.30 -11.47 3.04
C LYS A 63 -14.66 -10.08 3.54
N ASP A 64 -14.53 -9.89 4.85
CA ASP A 64 -14.60 -8.61 5.54
C ASP A 64 -13.64 -8.63 6.74
N PHE A 65 -13.31 -7.44 7.25
CA PHE A 65 -12.49 -7.28 8.44
C PHE A 65 -12.74 -5.94 9.12
N THR A 66 -12.41 -5.84 10.41
CA THR A 66 -12.43 -4.60 11.18
C THR A 66 -11.03 -3.99 11.16
N LEU A 67 -10.93 -2.68 10.89
CA LEU A 67 -9.71 -1.90 11.17
C LEU A 67 -9.82 -1.28 12.56
N SER A 68 -8.77 -1.41 13.36
CA SER A 68 -8.74 -0.78 14.68
C SER A 68 -8.67 0.75 14.60
N PRO A 69 -9.07 1.46 15.69
CA PRO A 69 -8.85 2.89 15.83
C PRO A 69 -7.42 3.33 15.55
N GLY A 70 -6.43 2.49 15.92
CA GLY A 70 -5.03 2.71 15.61
C GLY A 70 -4.73 2.95 14.12
N PHE A 71 -5.53 2.41 13.21
CA PHE A 71 -5.40 2.61 11.76
C PHE A 71 -6.49 3.50 11.16
N THR A 72 -7.73 3.48 11.66
CA THR A 72 -8.79 4.34 11.14
C THR A 72 -8.55 5.83 11.44
N ASN A 73 -7.77 6.13 12.49
CA ASN A 73 -7.38 7.50 12.83
C ASN A 73 -6.25 8.06 11.94
N ASP A 74 -5.59 7.21 11.14
CA ASP A 74 -4.64 7.64 10.12
C ASP A 74 -5.36 7.68 8.75
N PRO A 75 -5.70 8.88 8.23
CA PRO A 75 -6.49 8.99 7.01
C PRO A 75 -5.78 8.43 5.79
N VAL A 76 -4.44 8.48 5.76
CA VAL A 76 -3.65 7.95 4.64
C VAL A 76 -3.66 6.43 4.67
N VAL A 77 -3.43 5.83 5.85
CA VAL A 77 -3.49 4.36 6.00
C VAL A 77 -4.89 3.85 5.73
N LEU A 78 -5.93 4.51 6.26
CA LEU A 78 -7.32 4.13 6.04
C LEU A 78 -7.68 4.16 4.54
N GLN A 79 -7.47 5.29 3.87
CA GLN A 79 -7.80 5.45 2.46
C GLN A 79 -7.06 4.41 1.61
N ARG A 80 -5.74 4.30 1.77
CA ARG A 80 -4.92 3.37 0.98
C ARG A 80 -5.25 1.91 1.26
N THR A 81 -5.59 1.57 2.49
CA THR A 81 -6.02 0.21 2.81
C THR A 81 -7.32 -0.11 2.09
N VAL A 82 -8.35 0.73 2.21
CA VAL A 82 -9.67 0.51 1.59
C VAL A 82 -9.57 0.41 0.06
N GLU A 83 -8.76 1.27 -0.57
CA GLU A 83 -8.53 1.25 -2.02
C GLU A 83 -7.91 -0.07 -2.50
N PHE A 84 -6.92 -0.58 -1.78
CA PHE A 84 -6.10 -1.71 -2.25
C PHE A 84 -6.59 -3.08 -1.78
N VAL A 85 -7.51 -3.14 -0.82
CA VAL A 85 -8.15 -4.39 -0.40
C VAL A 85 -9.45 -4.67 -1.15
N TYR A 86 -9.93 -3.77 -2.01
CA TYR A 86 -11.15 -3.99 -2.79
C TYR A 86 -11.09 -5.33 -3.57
N PRO A 87 -12.16 -6.16 -3.56
CA PRO A 87 -13.52 -5.89 -3.10
C PRO A 87 -13.81 -6.23 -1.62
N VAL A 88 -12.78 -6.55 -0.82
CA VAL A 88 -12.95 -6.87 0.61
C VAL A 88 -13.45 -5.64 1.36
N ARG A 89 -14.46 -5.83 2.23
CA ARG A 89 -15.09 -4.72 2.95
C ARG A 89 -14.49 -4.52 4.33
N VAL A 90 -14.16 -3.28 4.66
CA VAL A 90 -13.91 -2.86 6.05
C VAL A 90 -15.25 -2.66 6.74
N ARG A 91 -15.53 -3.42 7.80
CA ARG A 91 -16.80 -3.37 8.55
C ARG A 91 -16.51 -3.46 10.05
N SER A 92 -17.24 -2.70 10.85
CA SER A 92 -17.21 -2.86 12.31
C SER A 92 -17.81 -4.21 12.73
N GLY A 93 -17.19 -4.87 13.70
CA GLY A 93 -17.69 -6.15 14.24
C GLY A 93 -17.54 -7.34 13.29
N ALA A 94 -16.62 -7.27 12.33
CA ALA A 94 -16.18 -8.45 11.59
C ALA A 94 -15.38 -9.39 12.52
N GLU A 95 -15.36 -10.69 12.19
CA GLU A 95 -14.62 -11.71 12.95
C GLU A 95 -13.13 -11.41 13.01
N PHE A 96 -12.56 -10.99 11.87
CA PHE A 96 -11.15 -10.64 11.77
C PHE A 96 -10.94 -9.16 12.09
N VAL A 97 -9.95 -8.87 12.93
CA VAL A 97 -9.56 -7.51 13.27
C VAL A 97 -8.09 -7.30 12.93
N VAL A 98 -7.82 -6.23 12.22
CA VAL A 98 -6.46 -5.76 11.93
C VAL A 98 -6.16 -4.57 12.82
N ALA A 99 -5.19 -4.72 13.72
CA ALA A 99 -4.86 -3.73 14.74
C ALA A 99 -3.35 -3.51 14.91
N LYS A 100 -2.96 -2.47 15.65
CA LYS A 100 -1.55 -2.25 15.99
C LYS A 100 -1.09 -3.28 17.05
N PRO A 101 0.19 -3.66 17.05
CA PRO A 101 0.75 -4.47 18.13
C PRO A 101 0.46 -3.85 19.50
N GLY A 102 -0.05 -4.64 20.44
CA GLY A 102 -0.34 -4.21 21.82
C GLY A 102 -1.57 -3.30 22.01
N GLU A 103 -2.42 -3.13 20.99
CA GLU A 103 -3.65 -2.32 21.14
C GLU A 103 -4.64 -2.99 22.11
N ALA A 104 -4.87 -2.35 23.26
CA ALA A 104 -5.53 -2.95 24.44
C ALA A 104 -6.93 -3.54 24.16
N GLY A 105 -7.67 -2.98 23.20
CA GLY A 105 -9.02 -3.43 22.84
C GLY A 105 -9.09 -4.83 22.21
N TYR A 106 -7.95 -5.40 21.80
CA TYR A 106 -7.89 -6.68 21.07
C TYR A 106 -7.03 -7.73 21.76
N LEU A 107 -6.50 -7.46 22.96
CA LEU A 107 -5.68 -8.41 23.72
C LEU A 107 -6.47 -9.66 24.16
N ALA A 108 -7.80 -9.58 24.24
CA ALA A 108 -8.67 -10.70 24.56
C ALA A 108 -9.05 -11.54 23.32
N CYS A 109 -8.65 -11.12 22.12
CA CYS A 109 -8.87 -11.87 20.88
C CYS A 109 -7.71 -12.81 20.60
N ASP A 110 -7.97 -13.88 19.84
CA ASP A 110 -6.93 -14.83 19.47
C ASP A 110 -6.04 -14.20 18.39
N MET A 111 -4.74 -14.12 18.64
CA MET A 111 -3.76 -13.62 17.67
C MET A 111 -3.53 -14.67 16.58
N VAL A 112 -3.74 -14.28 15.32
CA VAL A 112 -3.55 -15.14 14.14
C VAL A 112 -2.16 -14.97 13.55
N GLU A 113 -1.74 -13.72 13.33
CA GLU A 113 -0.41 -13.38 12.78
C GLU A 113 0.03 -12.01 13.26
N GLU A 114 1.26 -11.93 13.76
CA GLU A 114 1.94 -10.67 14.06
C GLU A 114 2.94 -10.33 12.95
N GLY A 115 2.80 -9.12 12.42
CA GLY A 115 3.71 -8.51 11.47
C GLY A 115 4.59 -7.43 12.11
N ALA A 116 5.24 -6.62 11.28
CA ALA A 116 6.16 -5.59 11.77
C ALA A 116 5.43 -4.39 12.41
N GLY A 117 4.28 -4.00 11.87
CA GLY A 117 3.47 -2.90 12.41
C GLY A 117 1.98 -3.21 12.50
N VAL A 118 1.58 -4.44 12.19
CA VAL A 118 0.20 -4.87 12.05
C VAL A 118 0.03 -6.25 12.64
N VAL A 119 -1.05 -6.46 13.40
CA VAL A 119 -1.44 -7.76 13.94
C VAL A 119 -2.84 -8.10 13.45
N LEU A 120 -3.01 -9.35 13.01
CA LEU A 120 -4.30 -9.93 12.69
C LEU A 120 -4.80 -10.72 13.90
N TYR A 121 -5.97 -10.37 14.40
CA TYR A 121 -6.69 -11.08 15.43
C TYR A 121 -7.96 -11.73 14.87
N THR A 122 -8.43 -12.79 15.51
CA THR A 122 -9.80 -13.29 15.37
C THR A 122 -10.55 -13.08 16.68
N CYS A 123 -11.63 -12.32 16.60
CA CYS A 123 -12.52 -12.02 17.71
C CYS A 123 -13.85 -12.73 17.44
N LYS A 124 -14.14 -13.81 18.19
CA LYS A 124 -15.44 -14.49 18.11
C LYS A 124 -16.52 -13.55 18.67
N GLY A 125 -17.20 -12.84 17.78
CA GLY A 125 -18.47 -12.16 18.04
C GLY A 125 -18.51 -11.23 19.26
N GLN A 126 -17.77 -10.12 19.25
CA GLN A 126 -18.21 -8.92 19.97
C GLN A 126 -19.13 -8.10 19.06
N GLY A 127 -20.28 -8.69 18.75
CA GLY A 127 -21.43 -7.97 18.19
C GLY A 127 -22.35 -7.59 19.34
N SER A 128 -22.65 -6.29 19.46
CA SER A 128 -23.67 -5.69 20.32
C SER A 128 -23.31 -5.47 21.80
N SER A 129 -22.92 -4.23 22.11
CA SER A 129 -23.48 -3.50 23.25
C SER A 129 -23.99 -2.16 22.73
#